data_AF-A0A2A2M050-F1
#
_entry.id   AF-A0A2A2M050-F1
#
_cell.length_a   1.000
_cell.length_b   1.000
_cell.length_c   1.000
_cell.angle_alpha   90.00
_cell.angle_beta   90.00
_cell.angle_gamma   90.00
#
_symmetry.space_group_name_H-M   'P 1'
#
loop_
_entity.id
_entity.type
_entity.pdbx_description
1 polymer ?
#
loop_
_entity_poly.entity_id
_entity_poly.type
_entity_poly.pdbx_seq_one_letter_code
_entity_poly.pdbx_strand_id
1 'polypeptide(L)'
;MILDGLPLEVVKEVLLDLPEVDIIQTVKCTRRLDNFAKADKALSRRLQNRIFALHLRLDNTLCTCGKPVLPYYLGTEFRRANDAAQWNNSSFFFQFEGECKCIELYDRTQEIEPGLLDYPSFLYDNHLLRGFENETKFIIKNDSLDDVVINCAKLFNILMKFCIVRRIKLHLHNSDGYKWKKMSAFFNTNPPDVRIQPYAIIDSRINLDSFNIFPNGLAEITIYKDFGPILADPYHEVLRRTPNISFFDLDLPYTCKDLFGFFKDTKKLILWSATRITKQQACQLVQHFYEVKQDERILEIKFYEDFLVKDFLTLIPEEAYRLHLKRSGNIGPEPENMIWAEMTDRFGGAWALMEMGMYYGWGASENRLRICSMEVLHRAQSI
;
A
#
# COMPACT_ATOMS: atom_id res chain seq x y z
N MET A 1 8.00 17.78 -34.58
CA MET A 1 6.95 17.11 -33.78
C MET A 1 5.61 17.45 -34.40
N ILE A 2 4.75 16.47 -34.76
CA ILE A 2 3.53 16.70 -35.57
C ILE A 2 2.60 17.77 -34.96
N LEU A 3 2.47 17.79 -33.62
CA LEU A 3 1.64 18.76 -32.90
C LEU A 3 2.07 20.22 -33.12
N ASP A 4 3.35 20.47 -33.42
CA ASP A 4 3.86 21.81 -33.67
C ASP A 4 3.53 22.31 -35.10
N GLY A 5 2.88 21.51 -35.94
CA GLY A 5 2.34 21.94 -37.23
C GLY A 5 0.84 22.26 -37.21
N LEU A 6 0.14 21.90 -36.13
CA LEU A 6 -1.32 21.91 -36.09
C LEU A 6 -1.89 23.24 -35.54
N PRO A 7 -3.15 23.58 -35.89
CA PRO A 7 -3.91 24.65 -35.24
C PRO A 7 -4.02 24.43 -33.73
N LEU A 8 -4.00 25.51 -32.95
CA LEU A 8 -3.97 25.43 -31.49
C LEU A 8 -5.23 24.78 -30.91
N GLU A 9 -6.37 24.90 -31.59
CA GLU A 9 -7.64 24.28 -31.24
C GLU A 9 -7.53 22.75 -31.29
N VAL A 10 -6.93 22.22 -32.35
CA VAL A 10 -6.71 20.78 -32.52
C VAL A 10 -5.67 20.28 -31.51
N VAL A 11 -4.60 21.05 -31.31
CA VAL A 11 -3.58 20.73 -30.29
C VAL A 11 -4.20 20.66 -28.90
N LYS A 12 -5.10 21.58 -28.57
CA LYS A 12 -5.81 21.58 -27.28
C LYS A 12 -6.65 20.33 -27.08
N GLU A 13 -7.46 19.96 -28.06
CA GLU A 13 -8.30 18.76 -27.97
C GLU A 13 -7.46 17.50 -27.78
N VAL A 14 -6.39 17.36 -28.56
CA VAL A 14 -5.46 16.23 -28.43
C VAL A 14 -4.81 16.21 -27.05
N LEU A 15 -4.26 17.33 -26.58
CA LEU A 15 -3.61 17.39 -25.27
C LEU A 15 -4.58 17.12 -24.12
N LEU A 16 -5.82 17.61 -24.17
CA LEU A 16 -6.81 17.38 -23.11
C LEU A 16 -7.30 15.93 -23.03
N ASP A 17 -7.09 15.12 -24.07
CA ASP A 17 -7.40 13.69 -24.01
C ASP A 17 -6.22 12.82 -23.53
N LEU A 18 -5.00 13.37 -23.49
CA LEU A 18 -3.83 12.65 -22.98
C LEU A 18 -3.87 12.48 -21.45
N PRO A 19 -3.23 11.42 -20.91
CA PRO A 19 -2.93 11.32 -19.49
C PRO A 19 -2.08 12.49 -19.00
N GLU A 20 -2.27 12.92 -17.74
CA GLU A 20 -1.64 14.12 -17.18
C GLU A 20 -0.11 14.10 -17.30
N VAL A 21 0.51 12.94 -17.05
CA VAL A 21 1.96 12.77 -17.15
C VAL A 21 2.44 12.97 -18.60
N ASP A 22 1.65 12.53 -19.58
CA ASP A 22 2.00 12.63 -21.00
C ASP A 22 1.78 14.05 -21.52
N ILE A 23 0.78 14.77 -21.00
CA ILE A 23 0.65 16.22 -21.22
C ILE A 23 1.93 16.91 -20.75
N ILE A 24 2.34 16.67 -19.50
CA ILE A 24 3.53 17.30 -18.90
C ILE A 24 4.79 17.01 -19.73
N GLN A 25 4.98 15.77 -20.19
CA GLN A 25 6.13 15.42 -21.03
C GLN A 25 6.04 16.08 -22.41
N THR A 26 4.86 16.05 -23.04
CA THR A 26 4.63 16.57 -24.41
C THR A 26 4.81 18.08 -24.48
N VAL A 27 4.23 18.84 -23.55
CA VAL A 27 4.33 20.31 -23.57
C VAL A 27 5.76 20.79 -23.34
N LYS A 28 6.57 20.01 -22.61
CA LYS A 28 8.01 20.29 -22.38
C LYS A 28 8.89 20.06 -23.61
N CYS A 29 8.39 19.38 -24.64
CA CYS A 29 9.19 19.09 -25.84
C CYS A 29 9.53 20.35 -26.65
N THR A 30 8.66 21.37 -26.66
CA THR A 30 8.90 22.62 -27.41
C THR A 30 8.45 23.85 -26.63
N ARG A 31 9.13 24.99 -26.85
CA ARG A 31 8.75 26.26 -26.22
C ARG A 31 7.35 26.73 -26.60
N ARG A 32 6.92 26.46 -27.85
CA ARG A 32 5.59 26.85 -28.32
C ARG A 32 4.49 26.12 -27.55
N LEU A 33 4.61 24.80 -27.38
CA LEU A 33 3.62 24.02 -26.65
C LEU A 33 3.62 24.34 -25.16
N ASP A 34 4.79 24.53 -24.55
CA ASP A 34 4.88 24.96 -23.15
C ASP A 34 4.18 26.32 -22.93
N ASN A 35 4.47 27.30 -23.78
CA ASN A 35 3.84 28.62 -23.71
C ASN A 35 2.33 28.55 -23.97
N PHE A 36 1.91 27.76 -24.96
CA PHE A 36 0.50 27.57 -25.28
C PHE A 36 -0.27 26.94 -24.11
N ALA A 37 0.25 25.84 -23.55
CA ALA A 37 -0.41 25.13 -22.47
C ALA A 37 -0.48 25.97 -21.18
N LYS A 38 0.52 26.83 -20.92
CA LYS A 38 0.47 27.80 -19.81
C LYS A 38 -0.55 28.92 -20.03
N ALA A 39 -0.74 29.36 -21.27
CA ALA A 39 -1.67 30.43 -21.62
C ALA A 39 -3.12 29.95 -21.71
N ASP A 40 -3.37 28.72 -22.17
CA ASP A 40 -4.71 28.14 -22.21
C ASP A 40 -5.23 27.80 -20.80
N LYS A 41 -6.42 28.28 -20.47
CA LYS A 41 -7.00 28.12 -19.12
C LYS A 41 -7.21 26.65 -18.71
N ALA A 42 -7.61 25.78 -19.64
CA ALA A 42 -7.91 24.39 -19.33
C ALA A 42 -6.62 23.59 -19.14
N LEU A 43 -5.68 23.72 -20.09
CA LEU A 43 -4.37 23.06 -20.02
C LEU A 43 -3.55 23.56 -18.83
N SER A 44 -3.53 24.86 -18.59
CA SER A 44 -2.82 25.46 -17.45
C SER A 44 -3.35 24.92 -16.13
N ARG A 45 -4.68 24.72 -16.02
CA ARG A 45 -5.31 24.15 -14.82
C ARG A 45 -4.94 22.69 -14.59
N ARG A 46 -4.80 21.89 -15.66
CA ARG A 46 -4.32 20.51 -15.59
C ARG A 46 -2.85 20.43 -15.18
N LEU A 47 -2.00 21.23 -15.82
CA LEU A 47 -0.56 21.35 -15.55
C LEU A 47 -0.19 21.90 -14.17
N GLN A 48 -1.17 22.36 -13.38
CA GLN A 48 -0.94 22.58 -11.96
C GLN A 48 -0.61 21.21 -11.37
N ASN A 49 0.68 20.90 -11.21
CA ASN A 49 1.17 19.62 -10.68
C ASN A 49 0.43 19.29 -9.38
N ARG A 50 -0.49 18.32 -9.46
CA ARG A 50 -1.33 17.88 -8.35
C ARG A 50 -0.93 16.46 -8.01
N ILE A 51 -0.58 16.24 -6.75
CA ILE A 51 -0.06 14.96 -6.28
C ILE A 51 -1.14 14.29 -5.44
N PHE A 52 -1.46 13.05 -5.78
CA PHE A 52 -2.50 12.28 -5.13
C PHE A 52 -1.94 11.04 -4.41
N ALA A 53 -2.49 10.76 -3.23
CA ALA A 53 -2.42 9.44 -2.61
C ALA A 53 -3.82 8.83 -2.65
N LEU A 54 -3.94 7.67 -3.30
CA LEU A 54 -5.20 6.96 -3.45
C LEU A 54 -5.28 5.84 -2.42
N HIS A 55 -6.45 5.70 -1.80
CA HIS A 55 -6.78 4.60 -0.91
C HIS A 55 -8.09 3.96 -1.37
N LEU A 56 -7.98 2.83 -2.06
CA LEU A 56 -9.13 2.00 -2.38
C LEU A 56 -9.39 1.08 -1.19
N ARG A 57 -10.60 1.12 -0.65
CA ARG A 57 -11.08 0.21 0.39
C ARG A 57 -12.36 -0.47 -0.10
N LEU A 58 -12.27 -1.77 -0.29
CA LEU A 58 -13.41 -2.64 -0.53
C LEU A 58 -13.61 -3.40 0.77
N ASP A 59 -14.52 -2.94 1.64
CA ASP A 59 -14.83 -3.62 2.90
C ASP A 59 -16.36 -3.70 3.07
N ASN A 60 -16.82 -4.60 3.93
CA ASN A 60 -18.19 -4.58 4.47
C ASN A 60 -18.14 -3.97 5.87
N THR A 61 -18.93 -2.94 6.15
CA THR A 61 -19.06 -2.40 7.52
C THR A 61 -20.51 -2.41 7.95
N LEU A 62 -20.78 -2.89 9.16
CA LEU A 62 -22.09 -2.67 9.76
C LEU A 62 -22.22 -1.18 10.10
N CYS A 63 -23.30 -0.58 9.64
CA CYS A 63 -23.62 0.77 10.07
C CYS A 63 -24.09 0.76 11.53
N THR A 64 -24.02 1.91 12.21
CA THR A 64 -24.52 2.08 13.59
C THR A 64 -25.99 1.68 13.75
N CYS A 65 -26.76 1.71 12.65
CA CYS A 65 -28.14 1.24 12.57
C CYS A 65 -28.30 -0.30 12.54
N GLY A 66 -27.20 -1.07 12.59
CA GLY A 66 -27.18 -2.53 12.50
C GLY A 66 -27.45 -3.10 11.10
N LYS A 67 -27.82 -2.25 10.12
CA LYS A 67 -27.96 -2.66 8.73
C LYS A 67 -26.57 -2.73 8.06
N PRO A 68 -26.31 -3.74 7.23
CA PRO A 68 -25.10 -3.77 6.42
C PRO A 68 -25.08 -2.54 5.51
N VAL A 69 -23.96 -1.84 5.53
CA VAL A 69 -23.59 -0.88 4.50
C VAL A 69 -22.34 -1.46 3.87
N LEU A 70 -22.28 -1.52 2.56
CA LEU A 70 -21.10 -1.94 1.83
C LEU A 70 -20.38 -0.65 1.42
N PRO A 71 -19.57 0.01 2.29
CA PRO A 71 -18.89 1.22 1.86
C PRO A 71 -17.82 0.85 0.85
N TYR A 72 -18.17 0.98 -0.42
CA TYR A 72 -17.19 1.14 -1.47
C TYR A 72 -16.61 2.53 -1.34
N TYR A 73 -15.39 2.56 -0.84
CA TYR A 73 -14.71 3.78 -0.49
C TYR A 73 -13.49 3.93 -1.36
N LEU A 74 -13.45 5.03 -2.11
CA LEU A 74 -12.22 5.50 -2.73
C LEU A 74 -11.84 6.81 -2.06
N GLY A 75 -10.87 6.74 -1.16
CA GLY A 75 -10.25 7.89 -0.52
C GLY A 75 -9.17 8.48 -1.43
N THR A 76 -9.15 9.80 -1.51
CA THR A 76 -8.10 10.53 -2.23
C THR A 76 -7.56 11.62 -1.32
N GLU A 77 -6.29 11.51 -0.96
CA GLU A 77 -5.56 12.62 -0.36
C GLU A 77 -4.89 13.40 -1.49
N PHE A 78 -5.03 14.71 -1.47
CA PHE A 78 -4.59 15.62 -2.51
C PHE A 78 -3.68 16.70 -1.94
N ARG A 79 -2.64 17.06 -2.67
CA ARG A 79 -1.93 18.33 -2.46
C ARG A 79 -1.51 18.94 -3.79
N ARG A 80 -1.36 20.27 -3.81
CA ARG A 80 -0.62 20.96 -4.88
C ARG A 80 0.87 20.71 -4.66
N ALA A 81 1.63 20.48 -5.73
CA ALA A 81 3.06 20.12 -5.63
C ALA A 81 3.91 21.16 -4.88
N ASN A 82 3.48 22.42 -4.83
CA ASN A 82 4.17 23.53 -4.16
C ASN A 82 3.61 23.87 -2.77
N ASP A 83 2.54 23.21 -2.33
CA ASP A 83 1.96 23.41 -0.99
C ASP A 83 2.57 22.38 -0.03
N ALA A 84 3.51 22.83 0.80
CA ALA A 84 4.29 21.96 1.67
C ALA A 84 3.54 21.44 2.91
N ALA A 85 2.41 22.07 3.28
CA ALA A 85 1.91 21.95 4.65
C ALA A 85 0.62 21.13 4.85
N GLN A 86 -0.25 20.97 3.85
CA GLN A 86 -1.57 20.35 4.09
C GLN A 86 -2.05 19.44 2.95
N TRP A 87 -2.52 18.25 3.33
CA TRP A 87 -3.24 17.33 2.47
C TRP A 87 -4.72 17.61 2.59
N ASN A 88 -5.37 17.90 1.47
CA ASN A 88 -6.82 17.97 1.39
C ASN A 88 -7.35 16.56 1.19
N ASN A 89 -8.38 16.20 1.94
CA ASN A 89 -8.99 14.88 1.83
C ASN A 89 -10.32 14.99 1.09
N SER A 90 -10.44 14.25 0.01
CA SER A 90 -11.70 13.97 -0.66
C SER A 90 -11.98 12.48 -0.61
N SER A 91 -13.25 12.13 -0.58
CA SER A 91 -13.67 10.73 -0.50
C SER A 91 -14.87 10.49 -1.37
N PHE A 92 -14.86 9.39 -2.11
CA PHE A 92 -15.96 8.91 -2.92
C PHE A 92 -16.62 7.73 -2.23
N PHE A 93 -17.92 7.84 -2.03
CA PHE A 93 -18.76 6.78 -1.50
C PHE A 93 -19.67 6.29 -2.62
N PHE A 94 -19.58 5.00 -2.93
CA PHE A 94 -20.53 4.38 -3.86
C PHE A 94 -21.59 3.66 -3.05
N GLN A 95 -22.85 4.01 -3.33
CA GLN A 95 -24.04 3.45 -2.68
C GLN A 95 -24.91 2.77 -3.72
N PHE A 96 -25.80 1.87 -3.31
CA PHE A 96 -26.88 1.37 -4.16
C PHE A 96 -28.21 1.29 -3.42
N GLU A 97 -29.29 1.09 -4.18
CA GLU A 97 -30.65 1.11 -3.65
C GLU A 97 -30.87 0.01 -2.58
N GLY A 98 -31.33 0.41 -1.38
CA GLY A 98 -31.57 -0.50 -0.24
C GLY A 98 -30.58 -0.40 0.93
N GLU A 99 -29.47 0.33 0.78
CA GLU A 99 -28.47 0.51 1.85
C GLU A 99 -28.90 1.49 2.98
N CYS A 100 -28.26 1.39 4.15
CA CYS A 100 -28.56 2.27 5.29
C CYS A 100 -28.18 3.73 5.01
N LYS A 101 -29.15 4.63 5.09
CA LYS A 101 -28.98 6.10 4.96
C LYS A 101 -28.33 6.78 6.17
N CYS A 102 -27.83 6.00 7.15
CA CYS A 102 -27.23 6.52 8.37
C CYS A 102 -25.78 6.98 8.20
N ILE A 103 -25.21 6.92 6.98
CA ILE A 103 -24.00 7.68 6.67
C ILE A 103 -24.39 9.17 6.76
N GLU A 104 -23.83 9.88 7.73
CA GLU A 104 -24.01 11.33 7.86
C GLU A 104 -23.55 12.02 6.56
N LEU A 105 -24.52 12.47 5.78
CA LEU A 105 -24.30 13.39 4.67
C LEU A 105 -23.96 14.75 5.27
N TYR A 106 -22.67 15.00 5.47
CA TYR A 106 -22.21 16.35 5.83
C TYR A 106 -22.57 17.35 4.72
N ASP A 107 -22.72 18.63 5.08
CA ASP A 107 -23.11 19.72 4.17
C ASP A 107 -22.22 19.89 2.92
N ARG A 108 -21.04 19.25 2.88
CA ARG A 108 -20.08 19.28 1.76
C ARG A 108 -20.13 18.02 0.88
N THR A 109 -21.27 17.33 0.84
CA THR A 109 -21.43 16.11 0.02
C THR A 109 -22.08 16.45 -1.31
N GLN A 110 -21.41 16.12 -2.42
CA GLN A 110 -21.91 16.31 -3.78
C GLN A 110 -22.30 14.97 -4.41
N GLU A 111 -23.49 14.90 -4.99
CA GLU A 111 -23.92 13.74 -5.77
C GLU A 111 -23.35 13.81 -7.19
N ILE A 112 -22.85 12.68 -7.67
CA ILE A 112 -22.37 12.47 -9.04
C ILE A 112 -23.22 11.37 -9.66
N GLU A 113 -23.86 11.68 -10.79
CA GLU A 113 -24.58 10.68 -11.57
C GLU A 113 -23.60 9.63 -12.12
N PRO A 114 -23.88 8.31 -11.99
CA PRO A 114 -22.98 7.26 -12.45
C PRO A 114 -22.60 7.37 -13.93
N GLY A 115 -23.53 7.81 -14.78
CA GLY A 115 -23.30 7.98 -16.21
C GLY A 115 -22.21 8.99 -16.55
N LEU A 116 -21.86 9.90 -15.63
CA LEU A 116 -20.74 10.83 -15.82
C LEU A 116 -19.38 10.11 -15.83
N LEU A 117 -19.28 8.90 -15.28
CA LEU A 117 -18.07 8.08 -15.33
C LEU A 117 -17.73 7.62 -16.76
N ASP A 118 -18.71 7.62 -17.67
CA ASP A 118 -18.51 7.34 -19.09
C ASP A 118 -18.02 8.56 -19.89
N TYR A 119 -17.89 9.72 -19.23
CA TYR A 119 -17.35 10.97 -19.80
C TYR A 119 -16.18 11.50 -18.96
N PRO A 120 -15.01 10.80 -18.98
CA PRO A 120 -13.93 11.03 -18.02
C PRO A 120 -13.41 12.47 -17.95
N SER A 121 -13.16 13.10 -19.10
CA SER A 121 -12.66 14.48 -19.15
C SER A 121 -13.67 15.48 -18.61
N PHE A 122 -14.95 15.31 -18.98
CA PHE A 122 -16.03 16.17 -18.50
C PHE A 122 -16.21 16.06 -16.98
N LEU A 123 -16.22 14.83 -16.45
CA LEU A 123 -16.31 14.57 -15.02
C LEU A 123 -15.14 15.21 -14.26
N TYR A 124 -13.91 14.98 -14.73
CA TYR A 124 -12.71 15.48 -14.06
C TYR A 124 -12.69 17.02 -14.03
N ASP A 125 -12.84 17.67 -15.19
CA ASP A 125 -12.64 19.11 -15.32
C ASP A 125 -13.77 19.93 -14.66
N ASN A 126 -15.02 19.43 -14.71
CA ASN A 126 -16.19 20.17 -14.21
C ASN A 126 -16.59 19.83 -12.77
N HIS A 127 -16.36 18.59 -12.31
CA HIS A 127 -16.83 18.13 -11.00
C HIS A 127 -15.66 17.89 -10.03
N LEU A 128 -14.74 16.99 -10.40
CA LEU A 128 -13.74 16.49 -9.45
C LEU A 128 -12.73 17.55 -9.07
N LEU A 129 -12.23 18.29 -10.07
CA LEU A 129 -11.12 19.19 -9.89
C LEU A 129 -11.44 20.34 -8.92
N ARG A 130 -12.66 20.88 -8.96
CA ARG A 130 -13.15 21.88 -7.99
C ARG A 130 -13.44 21.24 -6.63
N GLY A 131 -13.98 20.02 -6.61
CA GLY A 131 -14.29 19.36 -5.33
C GLY A 131 -13.03 18.99 -4.53
N PHE A 132 -11.92 18.61 -5.18
CA PHE A 132 -10.64 18.40 -4.50
C PHE A 132 -10.10 19.67 -3.83
N GLU A 133 -10.29 20.83 -4.46
CA GLU A 133 -9.89 22.12 -3.89
C GLU A 133 -10.73 22.50 -2.67
N ASN A 134 -11.96 21.98 -2.58
CA ASN A 134 -12.94 22.29 -1.54
C ASN A 134 -13.09 21.19 -0.47
N GLU A 135 -12.28 20.13 -0.51
CA GLU A 135 -12.40 18.95 0.37
C GLU A 135 -13.81 18.32 0.29
N THR A 136 -14.37 18.29 -0.92
CA THR A 136 -15.71 17.75 -1.19
C THR A 136 -15.72 16.24 -1.01
N LYS A 137 -16.79 15.75 -0.37
CA LYS A 137 -17.15 14.33 -0.36
C LYS A 137 -18.10 14.07 -1.51
N PHE A 138 -17.96 12.93 -2.18
CA PHE A 138 -18.77 12.60 -3.34
C PHE A 138 -19.58 11.34 -3.09
N ILE A 139 -20.82 11.32 -3.59
CA ILE A 139 -21.66 10.13 -3.58
C ILE A 139 -22.06 9.78 -5.00
N ILE A 140 -21.90 8.51 -5.33
CA ILE A 140 -22.38 7.93 -6.60
C ILE A 140 -23.40 6.86 -6.23
N LYS A 141 -24.67 7.08 -6.57
CA LYS A 141 -25.77 6.14 -6.34
C LYS A 141 -25.92 5.21 -7.52
N ASN A 142 -25.95 3.92 -7.30
CA ASN A 142 -25.97 2.89 -8.32
C ASN A 142 -27.19 1.99 -8.14
N ASP A 143 -27.55 1.27 -9.20
CA ASP A 143 -28.76 0.41 -9.16
C ASP A 143 -28.45 -0.95 -8.52
N SER A 144 -27.21 -1.43 -8.63
CA SER A 144 -26.79 -2.73 -8.11
C SER A 144 -25.39 -2.71 -7.49
N LEU A 145 -25.10 -3.74 -6.68
CA LEU A 145 -23.75 -3.99 -6.16
C LEU A 145 -22.70 -4.12 -7.27
N ASP A 146 -23.11 -4.70 -8.39
CA ASP A 146 -22.26 -4.90 -9.55
C ASP A 146 -21.89 -3.58 -10.22
N ASP A 147 -22.86 -2.69 -10.36
CA ASP A 147 -22.63 -1.34 -10.88
C ASP A 147 -21.72 -0.55 -9.96
N VAL A 148 -21.88 -0.68 -8.64
CA VAL A 148 -20.98 -0.07 -7.66
C VAL A 148 -19.52 -0.50 -7.90
N VAL A 149 -19.26 -1.80 -8.03
CA VAL A 149 -17.90 -2.31 -8.26
C VAL A 149 -17.32 -1.75 -9.55
N ILE A 150 -18.10 -1.78 -10.63
CA ILE A 150 -17.65 -1.33 -11.96
C ILE A 150 -17.44 0.18 -11.98
N ASN A 151 -18.33 0.95 -11.39
CA ASN A 151 -18.22 2.41 -11.33
C ASN A 151 -17.07 2.87 -10.44
N CYS A 152 -16.77 2.12 -9.36
CA CYS A 152 -15.54 2.32 -8.59
C CYS A 152 -14.29 2.07 -9.43
N ALA A 153 -14.29 1.00 -10.25
CA ALA A 153 -13.20 0.70 -11.17
C ALA A 153 -13.03 1.76 -12.27
N LYS A 154 -14.14 2.25 -12.84
CA LYS A 154 -14.11 3.38 -13.78
C LYS A 154 -13.48 4.60 -13.14
N LEU A 155 -13.95 5.02 -11.95
CA LEU A 155 -13.39 6.18 -11.27
C LEU A 155 -11.90 5.99 -10.96
N PHE A 156 -11.48 4.80 -10.55
CA PHE A 156 -10.06 4.48 -10.35
C PHE A 156 -9.25 4.72 -11.64
N ASN A 157 -9.72 4.22 -12.79
CA ASN A 157 -9.07 4.46 -14.09
C ASN A 157 -9.01 5.96 -14.45
N ILE A 158 -10.09 6.70 -14.20
CA ILE A 158 -10.16 8.15 -14.44
C ILE A 158 -9.09 8.87 -13.63
N LEU A 159 -8.98 8.55 -12.34
CA LEU A 159 -7.95 9.14 -11.47
C LEU A 159 -6.54 8.75 -11.92
N MET A 160 -6.31 7.50 -12.31
CA MET A 160 -5.00 7.09 -12.83
C MET A 160 -4.62 7.82 -14.13
N LYS A 161 -5.61 8.16 -14.97
CA LYS A 161 -5.39 8.91 -16.22
C LYS A 161 -5.10 10.40 -15.97
N PHE A 162 -5.89 11.06 -15.14
CA PHE A 162 -5.86 12.53 -15.01
C PHE A 162 -5.09 13.06 -13.79
N CYS A 163 -4.62 12.20 -12.91
CA CYS A 163 -3.93 12.60 -11.69
C CYS A 163 -2.49 12.08 -11.64
N ILE A 164 -1.55 12.86 -11.10
CA ILE A 164 -0.22 12.35 -10.75
C ILE A 164 -0.33 11.62 -9.41
N VAL A 165 -0.45 10.30 -9.48
CA VAL A 165 -0.58 9.45 -8.29
C VAL A 165 0.81 9.06 -7.78
N ARG A 166 1.11 9.40 -6.52
CA ARG A 166 2.39 9.05 -5.87
C ARG A 166 2.31 7.80 -4.99
N ARG A 167 1.10 7.40 -4.59
CA ARG A 167 0.86 6.27 -3.69
C ARG A 167 -0.52 5.68 -3.98
N ILE A 168 -0.60 4.36 -4.05
CA ILE A 168 -1.85 3.60 -4.10
C ILE A 168 -1.84 2.62 -2.95
N LYS A 169 -2.86 2.68 -2.09
CA LYS A 169 -3.16 1.67 -1.08
C LYS A 169 -4.42 0.92 -1.48
N LEU A 170 -4.35 -0.41 -1.47
CA LEU A 170 -5.48 -1.31 -1.71
C LEU A 170 -5.78 -2.01 -0.38
N HIS A 171 -6.95 -1.80 0.20
CA HIS A 171 -7.47 -2.57 1.33
C HIS A 171 -8.60 -3.46 0.82
N LEU A 172 -8.39 -4.77 0.86
CA LEU A 172 -9.30 -5.79 0.33
C LEU A 172 -9.57 -6.84 1.44
N HIS A 173 -10.29 -6.44 2.50
CA HIS A 173 -10.51 -7.24 3.71
C HIS A 173 -11.98 -7.68 3.91
N ASN A 174 -12.16 -8.94 4.32
CA ASN A 174 -13.46 -9.56 4.62
C ASN A 174 -14.42 -9.61 3.41
N SER A 175 -14.56 -10.80 2.81
CA SER A 175 -15.56 -11.14 1.78
C SER A 175 -15.46 -10.41 0.42
N ASP A 176 -14.38 -9.68 0.16
CA ASP A 176 -14.20 -8.93 -1.10
C ASP A 176 -13.63 -9.75 -2.25
N GLY A 177 -13.45 -11.06 -2.09
CA GLY A 177 -13.02 -11.94 -3.18
C GLY A 177 -13.92 -11.80 -4.42
N TYR A 178 -15.22 -11.66 -4.24
CA TYR A 178 -16.15 -11.38 -5.34
C TYR A 178 -15.91 -9.99 -5.96
N LYS A 179 -15.83 -8.95 -5.13
CA LYS A 179 -15.72 -7.55 -5.57
C LYS A 179 -14.41 -7.32 -6.32
N TRP A 180 -13.31 -7.76 -5.73
CA TRP A 180 -11.99 -7.65 -6.35
C TRP A 180 -11.89 -8.51 -7.61
N LYS A 181 -12.49 -9.71 -7.64
CA LYS A 181 -12.56 -10.51 -8.87
C LYS A 181 -13.29 -9.78 -10.01
N LYS A 182 -14.40 -9.10 -9.71
CA LYS A 182 -15.15 -8.34 -10.71
C LYS A 182 -14.40 -7.07 -11.15
N MET A 183 -13.79 -6.36 -10.20
CA MET A 183 -12.97 -5.18 -10.46
C MET A 183 -11.70 -5.52 -11.27
N SER A 184 -11.00 -6.60 -10.93
CA SER A 184 -9.85 -7.10 -11.69
C SER A 184 -10.24 -7.58 -13.09
N ALA A 185 -11.41 -8.22 -13.25
CA ALA A 185 -11.93 -8.55 -14.58
C ALA A 185 -12.17 -7.30 -15.44
N PHE A 186 -12.71 -6.23 -14.86
CA PHE A 186 -12.83 -4.94 -15.54
C PHE A 186 -11.46 -4.38 -15.93
N PHE A 187 -10.47 -4.41 -15.03
CA PHE A 187 -9.12 -3.93 -15.31
C PHE A 187 -8.39 -4.76 -16.37
N ASN A 188 -8.66 -6.06 -16.47
CA ASN A 188 -8.09 -6.87 -17.56
C ASN A 188 -8.56 -6.40 -18.95
N THR A 189 -9.82 -5.96 -19.05
CA THR A 189 -10.37 -5.40 -20.31
C THR A 189 -10.05 -3.92 -20.48
N ASN A 190 -9.85 -3.19 -19.37
CA ASN A 190 -9.59 -1.76 -19.34
C ASN A 190 -8.41 -1.46 -18.38
N PRO A 191 -7.16 -1.76 -18.79
CA PRO A 191 -6.01 -1.64 -17.90
C PRO A 191 -5.84 -0.20 -17.40
N PRO A 192 -5.70 0.01 -16.08
CA PRO A 192 -5.40 1.34 -15.56
C PRO A 192 -3.97 1.75 -15.95
N ASP A 193 -3.75 3.03 -16.25
CA ASP A 193 -2.39 3.59 -16.49
C ASP A 193 -1.63 3.74 -15.17
N VAL A 194 -1.22 2.61 -14.60
CA VAL A 194 -0.54 2.53 -13.30
C VAL A 194 0.97 2.56 -13.48
N ARG A 195 1.55 3.72 -13.18
CA ARG A 195 3.00 3.96 -13.27
C ARG A 195 3.76 3.73 -11.96
N ILE A 196 3.05 3.41 -10.87
CA ILE A 196 3.65 3.15 -9.56
C ILE A 196 3.24 1.78 -9.03
N GLN A 197 4.05 1.18 -8.19
CA GLN A 197 3.70 -0.07 -7.54
C GLN A 197 2.74 0.19 -6.35
N PRO A 198 1.58 -0.48 -6.26
CA PRO A 198 0.66 -0.29 -5.14
C PRO A 198 1.10 -1.05 -3.88
N TYR A 199 0.56 -0.60 -2.75
CA TYR A 199 0.63 -1.29 -1.45
C TYR A 199 -0.69 -2.04 -1.27
N ALA A 200 -0.64 -3.36 -1.13
CA ALA A 200 -1.83 -4.18 -0.96
C ALA A 200 -1.93 -4.71 0.48
N ILE A 201 -3.12 -4.59 1.06
CA ILE A 201 -3.50 -5.23 2.31
C ILE A 201 -4.71 -6.10 2.00
N ILE A 202 -4.55 -7.40 2.16
CA ILE A 202 -5.50 -8.39 1.69
C ILE A 202 -5.78 -9.45 2.75
N ASP A 203 -6.89 -10.11 2.53
CA ASP A 203 -7.16 -11.41 3.13
C ASP A 203 -6.51 -12.57 2.35
N SER A 204 -6.20 -13.68 3.03
CA SER A 204 -5.60 -14.89 2.45
C SER A 204 -6.45 -15.60 1.39
N ARG A 205 -7.74 -15.27 1.26
CA ARG A 205 -8.64 -15.82 0.22
C ARG A 205 -8.54 -15.07 -1.11
N ILE A 206 -7.91 -13.91 -1.16
CA ILE A 206 -7.74 -13.16 -2.42
C ILE A 206 -6.80 -13.94 -3.34
N ASN A 207 -7.26 -14.19 -4.58
CA ASN A 207 -6.43 -14.81 -5.60
C ASN A 207 -5.28 -13.86 -5.98
N LEU A 208 -4.04 -14.25 -5.72
CA LEU A 208 -2.87 -13.41 -6.00
C LEU A 208 -2.67 -13.12 -7.50
N ASP A 209 -3.13 -14.00 -8.41
CA ASP A 209 -3.05 -13.77 -9.86
C ASP A 209 -3.80 -12.51 -10.33
N SER A 210 -4.81 -12.09 -9.55
CA SER A 210 -5.56 -10.87 -9.85
C SER A 210 -4.72 -9.59 -9.74
N PHE A 211 -3.53 -9.65 -9.12
CA PHE A 211 -2.57 -8.53 -9.07
C PHE A 211 -1.70 -8.41 -10.32
N ASN A 212 -1.78 -9.35 -11.27
CA ASN A 212 -1.06 -9.27 -12.55
C ASN A 212 -1.52 -8.07 -13.41
N ILE A 213 -2.63 -7.42 -13.05
CA ILE A 213 -3.06 -6.13 -13.62
C ILE A 213 -2.05 -5.00 -13.36
N PHE A 214 -1.14 -5.17 -12.40
CA PHE A 214 -0.06 -4.23 -12.11
C PHE A 214 1.24 -4.76 -12.74
N PRO A 215 1.64 -4.27 -13.93
CA PRO A 215 2.76 -4.85 -14.67
C PRO A 215 4.10 -4.71 -13.93
N ASN A 216 4.24 -3.67 -13.11
CA ASN A 216 5.42 -3.44 -12.28
C ASN A 216 5.38 -4.22 -10.95
N GLY A 217 4.34 -5.01 -10.68
CA GLY A 217 4.16 -5.70 -9.41
C GLY A 217 3.74 -4.77 -8.27
N LEU A 218 3.88 -5.26 -7.03
CA LEU A 218 3.51 -4.55 -5.80
C LEU A 218 4.74 -3.98 -5.11
N ALA A 219 4.57 -2.86 -4.40
CA ALA A 219 5.60 -2.29 -3.53
C ALA A 219 5.60 -3.01 -2.18
N GLU A 220 4.41 -3.41 -1.74
CA GLU A 220 4.20 -4.10 -0.49
C GLU A 220 2.94 -4.96 -0.58
N ILE A 221 2.97 -6.12 0.06
CA ILE A 221 1.79 -6.93 0.29
C ILE A 221 1.74 -7.37 1.75
N THR A 222 0.59 -7.13 2.36
CA THR A 222 0.25 -7.61 3.70
C THR A 222 -0.93 -8.56 3.59
N ILE A 223 -0.78 -9.76 4.15
CA ILE A 223 -1.80 -10.80 4.10
C ILE A 223 -2.19 -11.19 5.52
N TYR A 224 -3.48 -11.04 5.82
CA TYR A 224 -4.09 -11.51 7.06
C TYR A 224 -4.81 -12.83 6.84
N LYS A 225 -4.95 -13.62 7.91
CA LYS A 225 -5.82 -14.80 7.92
C LYS A 225 -7.28 -14.40 8.11
N ASP A 226 -8.15 -14.81 7.20
CA ASP A 226 -9.60 -14.93 7.45
C ASP A 226 -9.99 -16.31 7.99
N PHE A 227 -11.21 -16.38 8.50
CA PHE A 227 -11.95 -17.62 8.65
C PHE A 227 -12.09 -18.31 7.28
N GLY A 228 -11.15 -19.19 6.92
CA GLY A 228 -11.12 -19.83 5.61
C GLY A 228 -9.84 -20.63 5.35
N PRO A 229 -9.75 -21.28 4.17
CA PRO A 229 -8.58 -22.09 3.81
C PRO A 229 -7.30 -21.25 3.75
N ILE A 230 -6.20 -21.92 4.08
CA ILE A 230 -4.83 -21.41 4.02
C ILE A 230 -4.53 -20.92 2.59
N LEU A 231 -3.74 -19.84 2.46
CA LEU A 231 -3.23 -19.32 1.19
C LEU A 231 -2.86 -20.47 0.23
N ALA A 232 -3.55 -20.55 -0.92
CA ALA A 232 -3.53 -21.74 -1.77
C ALA A 232 -2.14 -22.07 -2.32
N ASP A 233 -1.35 -21.04 -2.61
CA ASP A 233 0.05 -21.16 -2.99
C ASP A 233 0.90 -20.12 -2.25
N PRO A 234 1.62 -20.51 -1.18
CA PRO A 234 2.54 -19.60 -0.49
C PRO A 234 3.79 -19.28 -1.32
N TYR A 235 4.11 -20.04 -2.38
CA TYR A 235 5.28 -19.81 -3.23
C TYR A 235 4.96 -18.97 -4.48
N HIS A 236 3.87 -18.21 -4.44
CA HIS A 236 3.36 -17.47 -5.59
C HIS A 236 4.32 -16.39 -6.11
N GLU A 237 4.41 -16.21 -7.44
CA GLU A 237 5.34 -15.27 -8.09
C GLU A 237 5.11 -13.80 -7.66
N VAL A 238 3.87 -13.40 -7.40
CA VAL A 238 3.54 -12.06 -6.85
C VAL A 238 4.28 -11.82 -5.54
N LEU A 239 4.35 -12.81 -4.65
CA LEU A 239 5.09 -12.70 -3.40
C LEU A 239 6.58 -12.55 -3.70
N ARG A 240 7.14 -13.43 -4.55
CA ARG A 240 8.56 -13.42 -4.90
C ARG A 240 9.06 -12.08 -5.45
N ARG A 241 8.24 -11.39 -6.25
CA ARG A 241 8.58 -10.10 -6.86
C ARG A 241 8.35 -8.89 -5.94
N THR A 242 7.61 -9.08 -4.85
CA THR A 242 7.25 -7.99 -3.95
C THR A 242 8.38 -7.74 -2.95
N PRO A 243 8.92 -6.51 -2.85
CA PRO A 243 10.07 -6.25 -1.98
C PRO A 243 9.70 -6.19 -0.50
N ASN A 244 8.44 -5.93 -0.14
CA ASN A 244 7.98 -5.89 1.24
C ASN A 244 6.78 -6.82 1.44
N ILE A 245 6.93 -7.87 2.24
CA ILE A 245 5.93 -8.92 2.40
C ILE A 245 5.69 -9.12 3.87
N SER A 246 4.41 -9.14 4.27
CA SER A 246 4.02 -9.37 5.64
C SER A 246 2.88 -10.38 5.72
N PHE A 247 3.03 -11.38 6.58
CA PHE A 247 2.00 -12.37 6.87
C PHE A 247 1.61 -12.29 8.34
N PHE A 248 0.31 -12.22 8.60
CA PHE A 248 -0.26 -12.07 9.93
C PHE A 248 -1.23 -13.22 10.21
N ASP A 249 -1.03 -13.89 11.34
CA ASP A 249 -1.88 -14.98 11.83
C ASP A 249 -2.05 -16.18 10.86
N LEU A 250 -1.16 -16.32 9.87
CA LEU A 250 -1.12 -17.41 8.89
C LEU A 250 -0.02 -18.44 9.20
N ASP A 251 -0.39 -19.67 9.51
CA ASP A 251 0.58 -20.78 9.62
C ASP A 251 1.00 -21.24 8.21
N LEU A 252 2.09 -20.67 7.71
CA LEU A 252 2.62 -20.94 6.37
C LEU A 252 3.66 -22.06 6.42
N PRO A 253 3.74 -22.93 5.39
CA PRO A 253 4.63 -24.09 5.39
C PRO A 253 6.10 -23.72 5.07
N TYR A 254 6.56 -22.54 5.46
CA TYR A 254 7.94 -22.12 5.20
C TYR A 254 8.90 -22.73 6.22
N THR A 255 10.00 -23.26 5.69
CA THR A 255 11.19 -23.68 6.42
C THR A 255 12.26 -22.58 6.35
N CYS A 256 13.32 -22.71 7.15
CA CYS A 256 14.50 -21.83 7.06
C CYS A 256 15.09 -21.76 5.63
N LYS A 257 15.07 -22.89 4.88
CA LYS A 257 15.54 -22.94 3.50
C LYS A 257 14.68 -22.07 2.56
N ASP A 258 13.37 -22.01 2.80
CA ASP A 258 12.47 -21.19 1.99
C ASP A 258 12.74 -19.71 2.21
N LEU A 259 13.09 -19.30 3.43
CA LEU A 259 13.48 -17.92 3.74
C LEU A 259 14.75 -17.49 2.98
N PHE A 260 15.75 -18.37 2.88
CA PHE A 260 16.97 -18.08 2.12
C PHE A 260 16.83 -18.21 0.61
N GLY A 261 15.93 -19.07 0.13
CA GLY A 261 15.76 -19.35 -1.28
C GLY A 261 14.72 -18.46 -1.94
N PHE A 262 13.49 -18.49 -1.43
CA PHE A 262 12.33 -17.85 -2.03
C PHE A 262 12.28 -16.35 -1.76
N PHE A 263 12.54 -15.94 -0.51
CA PHE A 263 12.54 -14.53 -0.10
C PHE A 263 13.92 -13.86 -0.19
N LYS A 264 14.83 -14.47 -0.96
CA LYS A 264 16.21 -14.01 -1.08
C LYS A 264 16.34 -12.62 -1.68
N ASP A 265 15.33 -12.08 -2.35
CA ASP A 265 15.34 -10.76 -2.99
C ASP A 265 14.39 -9.78 -2.27
N THR A 266 13.70 -10.24 -1.22
CA THR A 266 12.77 -9.44 -0.41
C THR A 266 13.55 -8.55 0.55
N LYS A 267 13.23 -7.24 0.54
CA LYS A 267 13.86 -6.23 1.42
C LYS A 267 13.28 -6.29 2.83
N LYS A 268 11.97 -6.52 2.97
CA LYS A 268 11.29 -6.62 4.25
C LYS A 268 10.40 -7.84 4.27
N LEU A 269 10.68 -8.78 5.15
CA LEU A 269 9.86 -9.96 5.38
C LEU A 269 9.36 -9.98 6.82
N ILE A 270 8.04 -10.01 7.01
CA ILE A 270 7.39 -10.12 8.31
C ILE A 270 6.58 -11.42 8.35
N LEU A 271 6.81 -12.24 9.38
CA LEU A 271 6.15 -13.50 9.63
C LEU A 271 5.58 -13.50 11.06
N TRP A 272 4.36 -12.99 11.24
CA TRP A 272 3.70 -12.86 12.54
C TRP A 272 2.82 -14.05 12.92
N SER A 273 3.28 -15.26 12.60
CA SER A 273 2.53 -16.50 12.81
C SER A 273 3.36 -17.75 12.53
N ALA A 274 4.68 -17.64 12.58
CA ALA A 274 5.59 -18.74 12.24
C ALA A 274 5.68 -19.76 13.38
N THR A 275 4.62 -20.53 13.61
CA THR A 275 4.63 -21.67 14.55
C THR A 275 5.65 -22.76 14.17
N ARG A 276 6.10 -22.76 12.90
CA ARG A 276 6.97 -23.79 12.33
C ARG A 276 8.46 -23.46 12.34
N ILE A 277 8.85 -22.20 12.61
CA ILE A 277 10.26 -21.83 12.70
C ILE A 277 10.71 -22.10 14.13
N THR A 278 11.55 -23.12 14.33
CA THR A 278 12.08 -23.45 15.66
C THR A 278 13.16 -22.46 16.09
N LYS A 279 13.46 -22.39 17.39
CA LYS A 279 14.58 -21.58 17.90
C LYS A 279 15.91 -21.95 17.24
N GLN A 280 16.17 -23.23 17.01
CA GLN A 280 17.37 -23.71 16.32
C GLN A 280 17.43 -23.21 14.86
N GLN A 281 16.31 -23.22 14.14
CA GLN A 281 16.24 -22.67 12.79
C GLN A 281 16.44 -21.16 12.78
N ALA A 282 15.96 -20.46 13.81
CA ALA A 282 16.24 -19.04 13.99
C ALA A 282 17.73 -18.76 14.24
N CYS A 283 18.44 -19.60 15.01
CA CYS A 283 19.90 -19.50 15.13
C CYS A 283 20.59 -19.64 13.77
N GLN A 284 20.13 -20.56 12.91
CA GLN A 284 20.66 -20.73 11.56
C GLN A 284 20.36 -19.51 10.66
N LEU A 285 19.20 -18.88 10.82
CA LEU A 285 18.88 -17.60 10.16
C LEU A 285 19.86 -16.52 10.58
N VAL A 286 20.07 -16.34 11.88
CA VAL A 286 21.04 -15.35 12.42
C VAL A 286 22.46 -15.65 11.93
N GLN A 287 22.88 -16.92 11.93
CA GLN A 287 24.17 -17.34 11.36
C GLN A 287 24.31 -16.97 9.89
N HIS A 288 23.27 -17.19 9.08
CA HIS A 288 23.32 -16.83 7.68
C HIS A 288 23.46 -15.32 7.45
N PHE A 289 22.80 -14.49 8.24
CA PHE A 289 23.01 -13.03 8.19
C PHE A 289 24.45 -12.64 8.53
N TYR A 290 25.13 -13.40 9.39
CA TYR A 290 26.55 -13.20 9.69
C TYR A 290 27.49 -13.71 8.58
N GLU A 291 27.18 -14.87 7.98
CA GLU A 291 28.07 -15.56 7.03
C GLU A 291 27.95 -15.07 5.59
N VAL A 292 26.80 -14.51 5.22
CA VAL A 292 26.50 -14.07 3.85
C VAL A 292 26.34 -12.57 3.82
N LYS A 293 26.95 -11.91 2.84
CA LYS A 293 26.81 -10.48 2.64
C LYS A 293 25.34 -10.15 2.35
N GLN A 294 24.70 -9.43 3.25
CA GLN A 294 23.32 -8.98 3.11
C GLN A 294 23.29 -7.50 2.68
N ASP A 295 22.35 -7.13 1.83
CA ASP A 295 21.97 -5.73 1.57
C ASP A 295 20.98 -5.25 2.64
N GLU A 296 20.59 -3.96 2.66
CA GLU A 296 19.57 -3.43 3.58
C GLU A 296 18.30 -4.30 3.61
N ARG A 297 18.15 -5.11 4.65
CA ARG A 297 17.05 -6.06 4.86
C ARG A 297 16.46 -5.95 6.24
N ILE A 298 15.18 -6.29 6.34
CA ILE A 298 14.44 -6.45 7.58
C ILE A 298 13.80 -7.83 7.56
N LEU A 299 14.08 -8.64 8.57
CA LEU A 299 13.37 -9.87 8.85
C LEU A 299 12.72 -9.76 10.22
N GLU A 300 11.44 -10.07 10.33
CA GLU A 300 10.72 -10.12 11.59
C GLU A 300 9.93 -11.43 11.72
N ILE A 301 10.11 -12.12 12.84
CA ILE A 301 9.47 -13.41 13.12
C ILE A 301 8.82 -13.33 14.50
N LYS A 302 7.52 -13.61 14.59
CA LYS A 302 6.81 -13.75 15.87
C LYS A 302 6.99 -15.17 16.41
N PHE A 303 7.35 -15.25 17.68
CA PHE A 303 7.36 -16.50 18.44
C PHE A 303 6.24 -16.47 19.48
N TYR A 304 5.59 -17.61 19.70
CA TYR A 304 4.56 -17.76 20.73
C TYR A 304 5.15 -18.07 22.12
N GLU A 305 6.45 -18.32 22.18
CA GLU A 305 7.19 -18.57 23.41
C GLU A 305 8.15 -17.41 23.69
N ASP A 306 8.42 -17.17 24.97
CA ASP A 306 9.47 -16.24 25.39
C ASP A 306 10.85 -16.71 24.91
N PHE A 307 11.69 -15.73 24.55
CA PHE A 307 13.06 -15.96 24.15
C PHE A 307 13.93 -14.78 24.59
N LEU A 308 15.23 -15.01 24.71
CA LEU A 308 16.21 -13.94 24.89
C LEU A 308 17.03 -13.81 23.61
N VAL A 309 17.39 -12.58 23.23
CA VAL A 309 18.21 -12.35 22.02
C VAL A 309 19.50 -13.18 22.01
N LYS A 310 20.14 -13.36 23.18
CA LYS A 310 21.34 -14.19 23.33
C LYS A 310 21.13 -15.65 22.91
N ASP A 311 19.91 -16.17 22.99
CA ASP A 311 19.60 -17.56 22.65
C ASP A 311 19.82 -17.82 21.14
N PHE A 312 19.71 -16.77 20.31
CA PHE A 312 19.92 -16.86 18.86
C PHE A 312 21.35 -16.55 18.40
N LEU A 313 22.23 -16.14 19.31
CA LEU A 313 23.63 -15.79 19.00
C LEU A 313 24.61 -16.96 19.19
N THR A 314 24.11 -18.14 19.57
CA THR A 314 24.95 -19.32 19.90
C THR A 314 25.84 -19.81 18.76
N LEU A 315 25.54 -19.46 17.51
CA LEU A 315 26.31 -19.80 16.31
C LEU A 315 27.17 -18.64 15.79
N ILE A 316 27.20 -17.51 16.51
CA ILE A 316 27.95 -16.31 16.14
C ILE A 316 29.19 -16.19 17.04
N PRO A 317 30.37 -15.90 16.49
CA PRO A 317 31.56 -15.64 17.31
C PRO A 317 31.33 -14.48 18.29
N GLU A 318 31.80 -14.61 19.52
CA GLU A 318 31.57 -13.61 20.59
C GLU A 318 32.15 -12.25 20.24
N GLU A 319 33.26 -12.20 19.50
CA GLU A 319 33.88 -10.98 19.00
C GLU A 319 33.04 -10.25 17.94
N ALA A 320 32.08 -10.95 17.31
CA ALA A 320 31.27 -10.43 16.22
C ALA A 320 29.95 -9.79 16.70
N TYR A 321 29.69 -9.74 18.02
CA TYR A 321 28.51 -9.06 18.55
C TYR A 321 28.76 -8.37 19.88
N ARG A 322 27.88 -7.42 20.21
CA ARG A 322 27.81 -6.74 21.50
C ARG A 322 26.37 -6.73 21.98
N LEU A 323 26.15 -7.22 23.19
CA LEU A 323 24.86 -7.16 23.84
C LEU A 323 24.66 -5.78 24.49
N HIS A 324 23.50 -5.22 24.27
CA HIS A 324 23.09 -3.92 24.77
C HIS A 324 21.79 -4.07 25.58
N LEU A 325 21.70 -3.32 26.66
CA LEU A 325 20.50 -3.21 27.48
C LEU A 325 19.75 -1.94 27.09
N LYS A 326 18.49 -2.08 26.68
CA LYS A 326 17.59 -0.96 26.42
C LYS A 326 16.44 -1.01 27.42
N ARG A 327 16.19 0.10 28.12
CA ARG A 327 14.96 0.25 28.92
C ARG A 327 13.78 0.38 27.98
N SER A 328 12.74 -0.43 28.17
CA SER A 328 11.47 -0.24 27.46
C SER A 328 10.92 1.16 27.77
N GLY A 329 10.44 1.87 26.74
CA GLY A 329 9.94 3.25 26.87
C GLY A 329 8.52 3.36 27.45
N ASN A 330 7.95 2.27 27.97
CA ASN A 330 6.58 2.26 28.46
C ASN A 330 6.49 2.75 29.91
N ILE A 331 5.58 3.69 30.16
CA ILE A 331 5.24 4.21 31.48
C ILE A 331 4.54 3.09 32.27
N GLY A 332 5.27 2.47 33.19
CA GLY A 332 4.81 1.48 34.17
C GLY A 332 5.80 1.40 35.34
N PRO A 333 5.42 0.81 36.50
CA PRO A 333 6.24 0.85 37.72
C PRO A 333 7.55 0.06 37.64
N GLU A 334 7.69 -0.87 36.68
CA GLU A 334 8.92 -1.62 36.44
C GLU A 334 9.26 -1.61 34.94
N PRO A 335 10.25 -0.81 34.49
CA PRO A 335 10.68 -0.83 33.10
C PRO A 335 11.40 -2.15 32.80
N GLU A 336 10.82 -2.99 31.96
CA GLU A 336 11.48 -4.20 31.48
C GLU A 336 12.72 -3.82 30.64
N ASN A 337 13.85 -4.47 30.92
CA ASN A 337 15.08 -4.31 30.17
C ASN A 337 15.04 -5.24 28.95
N MET A 338 14.87 -4.67 27.75
CA MET A 338 15.05 -5.42 26.51
C MET A 338 16.54 -5.51 26.18
N ILE A 339 17.04 -6.73 26.01
CA ILE A 339 18.39 -6.97 25.52
C ILE A 339 18.33 -7.02 24.00
N TRP A 340 19.16 -6.24 23.32
CA TRP A 340 19.38 -6.36 21.88
C TRP A 340 20.87 -6.58 21.59
N ALA A 341 21.20 -7.08 20.41
CA ALA A 341 22.57 -7.31 19.99
C ALA A 341 22.89 -6.46 18.76
N GLU A 342 24.00 -5.74 18.85
CA GLU A 342 24.67 -5.19 17.68
C GLU A 342 25.61 -6.26 17.16
N MET A 343 25.56 -6.56 15.87
CA MET A 343 26.33 -7.61 15.24
C MET A 343 27.13 -7.05 14.05
N THR A 344 28.32 -7.59 13.82
CA THR A 344 29.11 -7.32 12.62
C THR A 344 29.20 -8.59 11.79
N ASP A 345 28.79 -8.55 10.52
CA ASP A 345 28.91 -9.70 9.61
C ASP A 345 30.37 -9.94 9.19
N ARG A 346 30.65 -11.07 8.54
CA ARG A 346 32.01 -11.43 8.06
C ARG A 346 32.60 -10.45 7.04
N PHE A 347 31.79 -9.57 6.47
CA PHE A 347 32.16 -8.58 5.46
C PHE A 347 32.25 -7.17 6.05
N GLY A 348 32.08 -7.01 7.38
CA GLY A 348 32.15 -5.73 8.08
C GLY A 348 30.83 -4.93 8.08
N GLY A 349 29.71 -5.51 7.63
CA GLY A 349 28.39 -4.89 7.70
C GLY A 349 27.82 -4.93 9.12
N ALA A 350 27.14 -3.86 9.54
CA ALA A 350 26.60 -3.72 10.89
C ALA A 350 25.07 -4.00 10.94
N TRP A 351 24.66 -4.84 11.87
CA TRP A 351 23.30 -5.35 12.02
C TRP A 351 22.80 -5.24 13.46
N ALA A 352 21.49 -5.20 13.62
CA ALA A 352 20.80 -5.27 14.89
C ALA A 352 19.91 -6.51 14.94
N LEU A 353 20.06 -7.27 16.03
CA LEU A 353 19.15 -8.35 16.43
C LEU A 353 18.41 -7.90 17.68
N MET A 354 17.09 -7.80 17.62
CA MET A 354 16.28 -7.22 18.68
C MET A 354 15.08 -8.10 19.01
N GLU A 355 14.73 -8.13 20.27
CA GLU A 355 13.40 -8.52 20.73
C GLU A 355 12.48 -7.28 20.67
N MET A 356 11.32 -7.44 20.03
CA MET A 356 10.29 -6.42 19.92
C MET A 356 9.04 -6.95 20.62
N GLY A 357 8.80 -6.49 21.85
CA GLY A 357 7.57 -6.78 22.60
C GLY A 357 6.48 -5.75 22.32
N MET A 358 5.27 -6.20 21.97
CA MET A 358 4.07 -5.34 21.97
C MET A 358 3.27 -5.56 23.26
N TYR A 359 3.26 -4.57 24.15
CA TYR A 359 2.34 -4.55 25.30
C TYR A 359 1.01 -3.93 24.85
N TYR A 360 0.05 -4.76 24.45
CA TYR A 360 -1.35 -4.36 24.46
C TYR A 360 -1.90 -4.64 25.86
N GLY A 361 -2.43 -3.61 26.52
CA GLY A 361 -2.71 -3.59 27.95
C GLY A 361 -3.44 -4.84 28.47
N TRP A 362 -2.70 -5.65 29.24
CA TRP A 362 -3.17 -6.71 30.16
C TRP A 362 -3.15 -8.18 29.67
N GLY A 363 -2.34 -8.55 28.67
CA GLY A 363 -2.05 -9.96 28.35
C GLY A 363 -0.63 -10.13 27.81
N ALA A 364 0.02 -11.26 28.11
CA ALA A 364 1.41 -11.55 27.74
C ALA A 364 1.71 -11.16 26.28
N SER A 365 2.69 -10.28 26.15
CA SER A 365 3.07 -9.56 24.93
C SER A 365 3.63 -10.50 23.88
N GLU A 366 3.19 -10.33 22.64
CA GLU A 366 3.72 -11.08 21.51
C GLU A 366 5.21 -10.78 21.30
N ASN A 367 6.09 -11.77 21.48
CA ASN A 367 7.53 -11.59 21.31
C ASN A 367 7.91 -11.75 19.84
N ARG A 368 8.65 -10.79 19.31
CA ARG A 368 9.07 -10.78 17.90
C ARG A 368 10.57 -10.59 17.79
N LEU A 369 11.22 -11.50 17.09
CA LEU A 369 12.62 -11.36 16.75
C LEU A 369 12.73 -10.51 15.49
N ARG A 370 13.48 -9.41 15.55
CA ARG A 370 13.80 -8.58 14.38
C ARG A 370 15.29 -8.61 14.10
N ILE A 371 15.64 -8.85 12.83
CA ILE A 371 16.98 -8.69 12.28
C ILE A 371 16.92 -7.55 11.26
N CYS A 372 17.78 -6.54 11.37
CA CYS A 372 17.87 -5.46 10.38
C CYS A 372 19.25 -4.81 10.34
N SER A 373 19.57 -4.08 9.27
CA SER A 373 20.82 -3.29 9.25
C SER A 373 20.77 -2.14 10.26
N MET A 374 21.92 -1.77 10.81
CA MET A 374 22.02 -0.64 11.76
C MET A 374 21.55 0.68 11.12
N GLU A 375 21.77 0.84 9.81
CA GLU A 375 21.32 2.02 9.08
C GLU A 375 19.78 2.15 9.08
N VAL A 376 19.06 1.04 8.89
CA VAL A 376 17.60 0.99 8.99
C VAL A 376 17.14 1.27 10.42
N LEU A 377 17.84 0.74 11.42
CA LEU A 377 17.53 0.98 12.82
C LEU A 377 17.66 2.47 13.19
N HIS A 378 18.73 3.13 12.75
CA HIS A 378 18.94 4.57 13.02
C HIS A 378 17.88 5.43 12.34
N ARG A 379 17.51 5.14 11.09
CA ARG A 379 16.42 5.84 10.38
C ARG A 379 15.08 5.74 11.15
N ALA A 380 14.79 4.59 11.76
CA ALA A 380 13.57 4.37 12.53
C ALA A 380 13.54 5.10 13.89
N GLN A 381 14.70 5.54 14.41
CA GLN A 381 14.81 6.28 15.68
C GLN A 381 14.85 7.81 15.49
N SER A 382 15.07 8.28 14.26
CA SER A 382 15.11 9.70 13.89
C SER A 382 13.75 10.30 13.49
N ILE A 383 12.67 9.52 13.60
CA ILE A 383 11.26 9.92 13.42
C ILE A 383 10.59 9.81 14.77
#